data_AF-A0AAF0QKW4-F1
#
_entry.id   AF-A0AAF0QKW4-F1
#
_cell.length_a   1.000
_cell.length_b   1.000
_cell.length_c   1.000
_cell.angle_alpha   90.00
_cell.angle_beta   90.00
_cell.angle_gamma   90.00
#
_symmetry.space_group_name_H-M   'P 1'
#
loop_
_entity.id
_entity.type
_entity.pdbx_description
1 polymer ?
#
loop_
_entity_poly.entity_id
_entity_poly.type
_entity_poly.pdbx_seq_one_letter_code
_entity_poly.pdbx_strand_id
1 'polypeptide(L)'
;DFKLAGVVFALKIWRHYLYGVHVDVFTDHKSLKYVFNQKDLNLHQIRWLELLKDYDVSILYHPNKANVVADALSRLSMGSVSHIEDNKKELVRVVHRLARLGVQLVDYTKGGVMVHNGWESSFVTNLKARQGFDPTLVELKEVVLKKSVEAFSQG
;
A
#
# COMPACT_ATOMS: atom_id res chain seq x y z
N ASP A 1 -16.15 -15.12 -7.66
CA ASP A 1 -15.69 -13.99 -8.47
C ASP A 1 -15.15 -12.90 -7.53
N PHE A 2 -13.86 -12.60 -7.59
CA PHE A 2 -13.23 -11.65 -6.66
C PHE A 2 -13.71 -10.20 -6.85
N LYS A 3 -14.20 -9.86 -8.05
CA LYS A 3 -14.58 -8.48 -8.37
C LYS A 3 -15.91 -8.10 -7.73
N LEU A 4 -16.93 -8.97 -7.79
CA LEU A 4 -18.19 -8.77 -7.08
C LEU A 4 -18.00 -8.77 -5.56
N ALA A 5 -17.09 -9.62 -5.06
CA ALA A 5 -16.75 -9.68 -3.64
C ALA A 5 -16.23 -8.32 -3.13
N GLY A 6 -15.38 -7.65 -3.90
CA GLY A 6 -14.86 -6.32 -3.56
C GLY A 6 -15.97 -5.27 -3.41
N VAL A 7 -16.94 -5.27 -4.32
CA VAL A 7 -18.10 -4.36 -4.25
C VAL A 7 -18.94 -4.64 -2.99
N VAL A 8 -19.29 -5.90 -2.75
CA VAL A 8 -20.06 -6.30 -1.57
C VAL A 8 -19.33 -5.95 -0.27
N PHE A 9 -18.01 -6.13 -0.25
CA PHE A 9 -17.19 -5.79 0.90
C PHE A 9 -17.17 -4.29 1.17
N ALA A 10 -17.05 -3.46 0.14
CA ALA A 10 -17.15 -2.00 0.27
C ALA A 10 -18.52 -1.60 0.81
N LEU A 11 -19.62 -2.12 0.26
CA LEU A 11 -20.97 -1.80 0.73
C LEU A 11 -21.18 -2.18 2.21
N LYS A 12 -20.60 -3.29 2.66
CA LYS A 12 -20.65 -3.69 4.08
C LYS A 12 -19.88 -2.72 4.99
N ILE A 13 -18.69 -2.27 4.59
CA ILE A 13 -17.87 -1.34 5.39
C ILE A 13 -18.56 0.02 5.51
N TRP A 14 -19.10 0.51 4.40
CA TRP A 14 -19.67 1.85 4.31
C TRP A 14 -21.18 1.86 4.51
N ARG A 15 -21.77 0.77 5.06
CA ARG A 15 -23.22 0.57 5.19
C ARG A 15 -23.92 1.76 5.83
N HIS A 16 -23.35 2.33 6.90
CA HIS A 16 -23.92 3.46 7.63
C HIS A 16 -23.98 4.76 6.81
N TYR A 17 -23.20 4.90 5.74
CA TYR A 17 -23.27 6.05 4.84
C TYR A 17 -24.10 5.79 3.59
N LEU A 18 -24.18 4.53 3.15
CA LEU A 18 -24.79 4.17 1.86
C LEU A 18 -26.24 3.70 2.01
N TYR A 19 -26.72 3.43 3.22
CA TYR A 19 -28.08 2.96 3.43
C TYR A 19 -29.10 4.09 3.14
N GLY A 20 -30.06 3.82 2.27
CA GLY A 20 -31.10 4.77 1.87
C GLY A 20 -30.66 5.85 0.86
N VAL A 21 -29.46 5.73 0.30
CA VAL A 21 -28.93 6.65 -0.72
C VAL A 21 -28.66 5.87 -2.01
N HIS A 22 -28.90 6.51 -3.16
CA HIS A 22 -28.52 5.94 -4.46
C HIS A 22 -27.00 5.94 -4.62
N VAL A 23 -26.42 4.81 -5.00
CA VAL A 23 -24.97 4.63 -5.12
C VAL A 23 -24.60 4.16 -6.52
N ASP A 24 -23.82 4.97 -7.22
CA ASP A 24 -23.17 4.59 -8.47
C ASP A 24 -21.83 3.89 -8.21
N VAL A 25 -21.75 2.61 -8.55
CA VAL A 25 -20.53 1.81 -8.45
C VAL A 25 -19.87 1.71 -9.81
N PHE A 26 -18.71 2.35 -9.95
CA PHE A 26 -17.89 2.27 -11.16
C PHE A 26 -16.94 1.06 -11.10
N THR A 27 -16.96 0.24 -12.14
CA THR A 27 -16.10 -0.95 -12.24
C THR A 27 -15.46 -1.07 -13.61
N ASP A 28 -14.20 -1.53 -13.64
CA ASP A 28 -13.51 -1.88 -14.88
C ASP A 28 -13.92 -3.24 -15.47
N HIS A 29 -14.87 -3.93 -14.83
CA HIS A 29 -15.25 -5.26 -15.25
C HIS A 29 -16.56 -5.26 -16.02
N LYS A 30 -16.44 -5.40 -17.35
CA LYS A 30 -17.58 -5.35 -18.27
C LYS A 30 -18.70 -6.33 -17.94
N SER A 31 -18.39 -7.54 -17.46
CA SER A 31 -19.45 -8.52 -17.13
C SER A 31 -20.24 -8.14 -15.88
N LEU A 32 -19.65 -7.38 -14.96
CA LEU A 32 -20.31 -6.98 -13.72
C LEU A 32 -21.46 -5.99 -13.96
N LYS A 33 -21.40 -5.24 -15.06
CA LYS A 33 -22.51 -4.39 -15.52
C LYS A 33 -23.81 -5.18 -15.69
N TYR A 34 -23.72 -6.45 -16.10
CA TYR A 34 -24.88 -7.29 -16.40
C TYR A 34 -25.22 -8.27 -15.29
N VAL A 35 -24.59 -8.14 -14.11
CA VAL A 35 -24.74 -9.11 -13.01
C VAL A 35 -26.18 -9.28 -12.54
N PHE A 36 -27.00 -8.23 -12.61
CA PHE A 36 -28.42 -8.27 -12.24
C PHE A 36 -29.30 -8.98 -13.28
N ASN A 37 -28.87 -9.03 -14.55
CA ASN A 37 -29.65 -9.59 -15.66
C ASN A 37 -29.15 -10.97 -16.10
N GLN A 38 -28.06 -11.46 -15.52
CA GLN A 38 -27.44 -12.73 -15.90
C GLN A 38 -28.25 -13.91 -15.33
N LYS A 39 -28.63 -14.86 -16.20
CA LYS A 39 -29.48 -16.01 -15.83
C LYS A 39 -28.71 -17.12 -15.09
N ASP A 40 -27.46 -17.37 -15.49
CA ASP A 40 -26.60 -18.39 -14.88
C ASP A 40 -25.60 -17.74 -13.93
N LEU A 41 -25.93 -17.77 -12.65
CA LEU A 41 -25.10 -17.25 -11.56
C LEU A 41 -24.74 -18.38 -10.61
N ASN A 42 -23.51 -18.37 -10.12
CA ASN A 42 -23.08 -19.30 -9.08
C ASN A 42 -23.78 -18.95 -7.75
N LEU A 43 -24.02 -19.94 -6.87
CA LEU A 43 -24.65 -19.78 -5.56
C LEU A 43 -24.04 -18.64 -4.73
N HIS A 44 -22.72 -18.46 -4.82
CA HIS A 44 -22.02 -17.34 -4.16
C HIS A 44 -22.43 -15.96 -4.72
N GLN A 45 -22.60 -15.85 -6.04
CA GLN A 45 -23.03 -14.60 -6.68
C GLN A 45 -24.49 -14.31 -6.36
N ILE A 46 -25.34 -15.33 -6.26
CA ILE A 46 -26.75 -15.18 -5.85
C ILE A 46 -26.84 -14.58 -4.44
N ARG A 47 -26.10 -15.15 -3.46
CA ARG A 47 -26.05 -14.61 -2.09
C ARG A 47 -25.55 -13.17 -2.02
N TRP A 48 -24.62 -12.80 -2.89
CA TRP A 48 -24.12 -11.43 -2.98
C TRP A 48 -25.11 -10.47 -3.64
N LEU A 49 -25.87 -10.94 -4.64
CA LEU A 49 -26.94 -10.19 -5.26
C LEU A 49 -28.11 -9.94 -4.30
N GLU A 50 -28.46 -10.91 -3.46
CA GLU A 50 -29.44 -10.72 -2.39
C GLU A 50 -29.04 -9.56 -1.47
N LEU A 51 -27.77 -9.48 -1.09
CA LEU A 51 -27.27 -8.37 -0.28
C LEU A 51 -27.28 -7.05 -1.05
N LEU A 52 -26.96 -7.06 -2.35
CA LEU A 52 -27.00 -5.86 -3.19
C LEU A 52 -28.40 -5.29 -3.34
N LYS A 53 -29.45 -6.12 -3.30
CA LYS A 53 -30.86 -5.67 -3.38
C LYS A 53 -31.28 -4.80 -2.20
N ASP A 54 -30.62 -4.92 -1.05
CA ASP A 54 -30.89 -4.07 0.12
C ASP A 54 -30.40 -2.62 -0.08
N TYR A 55 -29.61 -2.35 -1.13
CA TYR A 55 -29.06 -1.05 -1.47
C TYR A 55 -29.57 -0.60 -2.84
N ASP A 56 -29.78 0.70 -3.00
CA ASP A 56 -30.11 1.30 -4.30
C ASP A 56 -28.81 1.54 -5.10
N VAL A 57 -28.31 0.49 -5.75
CA VAL A 57 -26.97 0.49 -6.40
C VAL A 57 -27.06 0.33 -7.91
N SER A 58 -26.42 1.24 -8.63
CA SER A 58 -26.21 1.19 -10.08
C SER A 58 -24.77 0.77 -10.40
N ILE A 59 -24.57 -0.37 -11.08
CA ILE A 59 -23.22 -0.81 -11.48
C ILE A 59 -22.91 -0.32 -12.90
N LEU A 60 -21.97 0.61 -13.00
CA LEU A 60 -21.57 1.26 -14.24
C LEU A 60 -20.17 0.80 -14.66
N TYR A 61 -20.04 0.44 -15.94
CA TYR A 61 -18.73 0.12 -16.50
C TYR A 61 -17.93 1.41 -16.75
N HIS A 62 -16.71 1.46 -16.23
CA HIS A 62 -15.78 2.56 -16.47
C HIS A 62 -14.44 2.00 -16.99
N PRO A 63 -13.91 2.50 -18.12
CA PRO A 63 -12.69 1.94 -18.69
C PRO A 63 -11.48 2.11 -17.76
N ASN A 64 -10.61 1.10 -17.73
CA ASN A 64 -9.42 0.99 -16.85
C ASN A 64 -8.61 2.29 -16.71
N LYS A 65 -8.47 3.08 -17.78
CA LYS A 65 -7.71 4.35 -17.77
C LYS A 65 -8.25 5.39 -16.79
N ALA A 66 -9.50 5.26 -16.35
CA ALA A 66 -10.10 6.16 -15.37
C ALA A 66 -10.38 5.47 -14.02
N ASN A 67 -10.08 4.16 -13.89
CA ASN A 67 -10.14 3.42 -12.63
C ASN A 67 -8.76 3.31 -11.92
N VAL A 68 -7.81 4.17 -12.29
CA VAL A 68 -6.39 4.06 -11.89
C VAL A 68 -6.22 4.09 -10.38
N VAL A 69 -7.02 4.87 -9.66
CA VAL A 69 -6.94 4.97 -8.19
C VAL A 69 -7.36 3.66 -7.52
N ALA A 70 -8.49 3.07 -7.93
CA ALA A 70 -8.96 1.82 -7.36
C ALA A 70 -8.06 0.63 -7.77
N ASP A 71 -7.59 0.60 -9.02
CA ASP A 71 -6.61 -0.39 -9.49
C ASP A 71 -5.31 -0.29 -8.67
N ALA A 72 -4.76 0.90 -8.46
CA ALA A 72 -3.59 1.11 -7.62
C ALA A 72 -3.81 0.63 -6.17
N LEU A 73 -4.94 0.97 -5.55
CA LEU A 73 -5.27 0.54 -4.19
C LEU A 73 -5.45 -0.98 -4.07
N SER A 74 -6.09 -1.61 -5.06
CA SER A 74 -6.24 -3.07 -5.08
C SER A 74 -4.89 -3.78 -5.19
N ARG A 75 -3.96 -3.25 -6.01
CA ARG A 75 -2.60 -3.77 -6.20
C ARG A 75 -1.72 -3.55 -4.97
N LEU A 76 -1.88 -2.43 -4.27
CA LEU A 76 -1.15 -2.11 -3.04
C LEU A 76 -1.40 -3.16 -1.94
N SER A 77 -2.62 -3.70 -1.86
CA SER A 77 -2.96 -4.73 -0.86
C SER A 77 -2.40 -6.12 -1.17
N MET A 78 -1.84 -6.33 -2.37
CA MET A 78 -1.46 -7.65 -2.87
C MET A 78 -0.10 -7.62 -3.58
N GLY A 79 0.95 -7.17 -2.88
CA GLY A 79 2.25 -7.82 -3.06
C GLY A 79 2.08 -9.28 -2.63
N SER A 80 1.87 -10.18 -3.60
CA SER A 80 1.35 -11.54 -3.40
C SER A 80 2.10 -12.31 -2.30
N VAL A 81 1.55 -12.32 -1.08
CA VAL A 81 2.08 -13.11 0.06
C VAL A 81 1.79 -14.61 -0.13
N SER A 82 1.03 -14.97 -1.17
CA SER A 82 0.70 -16.36 -1.51
C SER A 82 1.91 -17.20 -1.90
N HIS A 83 2.97 -16.59 -2.45
CA HIS A 83 4.22 -17.27 -2.82
C HIS A 83 5.30 -17.16 -1.74
N ILE A 84 4.98 -16.57 -0.60
CA ILE A 84 5.94 -16.30 0.48
C ILE A 84 5.83 -17.43 1.49
N GLU A 85 6.96 -18.11 1.73
CA GLU A 85 7.09 -19.12 2.78
C GLU A 85 6.53 -18.59 4.12
N ASP A 86 5.84 -19.45 4.88
CA ASP A 86 5.12 -19.04 6.09
C ASP A 86 6.00 -18.29 7.10
N ASN A 87 7.28 -18.67 7.20
CA ASN A 87 8.29 -18.04 8.05
C ASN A 87 8.65 -16.60 7.63
N LYS A 88 8.38 -16.19 6.38
CA LYS A 88 8.69 -14.86 5.83
C LYS A 88 7.47 -13.93 5.81
N LYS A 89 6.26 -14.44 6.10
CA LYS A 89 5.03 -13.65 6.10
C LYS A 89 5.04 -12.52 7.12
N GLU A 90 5.61 -12.74 8.30
CA GLU A 90 5.68 -11.70 9.33
C GLU A 90 6.62 -10.56 8.92
N LEU A 91 7.77 -10.89 8.31
CA LEU A 91 8.69 -9.90 7.77
C LEU A 91 8.01 -9.04 6.69
N VAL A 92 7.25 -9.65 5.80
CA VAL A 92 6.52 -8.92 4.74
C VAL A 92 5.45 -7.99 5.32
N ARG A 93 4.76 -8.42 6.39
CA ARG A 93 3.83 -7.54 7.11
C ARG A 93 4.54 -6.34 7.74
N VAL A 94 5.74 -6.55 8.30
CA VAL A 94 6.55 -5.47 8.87
C VAL A 94 7.02 -4.52 7.78
N VAL A 95 7.55 -5.02 6.66
CA VAL A 95 7.98 -4.21 5.51
C VAL A 95 6.81 -3.40 4.95
N HIS A 96 5.63 -4.01 4.80
CA HIS A 96 4.43 -3.31 4.35
C HIS A 96 3.97 -2.22 5.35
N ARG A 97 4.04 -2.49 6.66
CA ARG A 97 3.75 -1.47 7.68
C ARG A 97 4.72 -0.29 7.61
N LEU A 98 6.01 -0.57 7.44
CA LEU A 98 7.05 0.45 7.27
C LEU A 98 6.79 1.29 6.01
N ALA A 99 6.47 0.66 4.89
CA ALA A 99 6.13 1.37 3.65
C ALA A 99 4.91 2.31 3.81
N ARG A 100 3.87 1.90 4.56
CA ARG A 100 2.71 2.76 4.87
C ARG A 100 3.06 3.96 5.74
N LEU A 101 4.09 3.84 6.57
CA LEU A 101 4.65 4.94 7.36
C LEU A 101 5.63 5.80 6.56
N GLY A 102 5.76 5.54 5.24
CA GLY A 102 6.69 6.25 4.37
C GLY A 102 8.15 5.87 4.58
N VAL A 103 8.42 4.76 5.27
CA VAL A 103 9.76 4.23 5.45
C VAL A 103 10.12 3.39 4.22
N GLN A 104 11.16 3.80 3.51
CA GLN A 104 11.70 3.09 2.37
C GLN A 104 12.98 2.37 2.79
N LEU A 105 13.05 1.09 2.42
CA LEU A 105 14.22 0.23 2.62
C LEU A 105 14.99 0.21 1.31
N VAL A 106 16.19 0.78 1.32
CA VAL A 106 17.08 0.80 0.13
C VAL A 106 18.23 -0.16 0.39
N ASP A 107 18.46 -1.04 -0.57
CA ASP A 107 19.57 -1.99 -0.52
C ASP A 107 20.88 -1.23 -0.77
N TYR A 108 21.78 -1.23 0.21
CA TYR A 108 23.10 -0.65 0.05
C TYR A 108 24.03 -1.74 -0.47
N THR A 109 24.63 -1.49 -1.64
CA THR A 109 25.66 -2.38 -2.22
C THR A 109 26.72 -2.64 -1.16
N LYS A 110 26.77 -3.89 -0.65
CA LYS A 110 27.46 -4.40 0.57
C LYS A 110 26.53 -4.84 1.72
N GLY A 111 25.29 -5.26 1.43
CA GLY A 111 24.49 -6.08 2.35
C GLY A 111 23.93 -5.33 3.56
N GLY A 112 23.85 -4.00 3.49
CA GLY A 112 23.20 -3.17 4.50
C GLY A 112 21.84 -2.69 4.00
N VAL A 113 20.81 -2.74 4.85
CA VAL A 113 19.52 -2.11 4.54
C VAL A 113 19.51 -0.71 5.12
N MET A 114 19.44 0.32 4.27
CA MET A 114 19.28 1.71 4.73
C MET A 114 17.80 2.02 4.89
N VAL A 115 17.44 2.53 6.07
CA VAL A 115 16.09 3.00 6.39
C VAL A 115 16.05 4.50 6.09
N HIS A 116 15.23 4.93 5.14
CA HIS A 116 14.97 6.36 4.92
C HIS A 116 13.49 6.68 5.06
N ASN A 117 13.19 7.78 5.75
CA ASN A 117 11.84 8.34 5.76
C ASN A 117 11.66 9.11 4.45
N GLY A 118 10.79 8.63 3.57
CA GLY A 118 10.44 9.26 2.30
C GLY A 118 9.73 10.61 2.44
N TRP A 119 9.36 10.98 3.66
CA TRP A 119 8.86 12.29 4.04
C TRP A 119 9.99 13.03 4.76
N GLU A 120 11.00 13.46 4.02
CA GLU A 120 11.99 14.36 4.61
C GLU A 120 11.29 15.71 4.84
N SER A 121 11.01 16.03 6.11
CA SER A 121 10.53 17.36 6.47
C SER A 121 11.57 18.38 6.02
N SER A 122 11.12 19.50 5.45
CA SER A 122 12.00 20.62 5.09
C SER A 122 12.88 21.07 6.25
N PHE A 123 12.43 20.84 7.49
CA PHE A 123 13.23 21.04 8.69
C PHE A 123 14.45 20.11 8.77
N VAL A 124 14.28 18.81 8.48
CA VAL A 124 15.37 17.82 8.51
C VAL A 124 16.39 18.10 7.42
N THR A 125 15.94 18.48 6.22
CA THR A 125 16.82 18.88 5.12
C THR A 125 17.63 20.14 5.48
N ASN A 126 16.96 21.14 6.06
CA ASN A 126 17.62 22.36 6.55
C ASN A 126 18.58 22.09 7.71
N LEU A 127 18.23 21.17 8.61
CA LEU A 127 19.06 20.80 9.75
C LEU A 127 20.32 20.05 9.27
N LYS A 128 20.20 19.09 8.35
CA LYS A 128 21.36 18.42 7.72
C LYS A 128 22.27 19.40 6.99
N ALA A 129 21.69 20.36 6.25
CA ALA A 129 22.46 21.38 5.56
C ALA A 129 23.24 22.28 6.55
N ARG A 130 22.63 22.62 7.69
CA ARG A 130 23.26 23.44 8.75
C ARG A 130 24.29 22.68 9.57
N GLN A 131 24.11 21.38 9.79
CA GLN A 131 25.07 20.52 10.49
C GLN A 131 26.44 20.44 9.79
N GLY A 132 26.50 20.68 8.48
CA GLY A 132 27.77 20.76 7.74
C GLY A 132 28.63 21.98 8.10
N PHE A 133 28.04 23.00 8.73
CA PHE A 133 28.72 24.22 9.17
C PHE A 133 28.87 24.29 10.70
N ASP A 134 28.38 23.28 11.44
CA ASP A 134 28.53 23.23 12.89
C ASP A 134 29.97 22.82 13.24
N PRO A 135 30.76 23.71 13.85
CA PRO A 135 32.18 23.45 14.13
C PRO A 135 32.38 22.23 15.04
N THR A 136 31.44 21.99 15.96
CA THR A 136 31.49 20.85 16.90
C THR A 136 31.27 19.52 16.18
N LEU A 137 30.32 19.48 15.24
CA LEU A 137 30.01 18.26 14.49
C LEU A 137 31.07 17.96 13.42
N VAL A 138 31.67 19.00 12.84
CA VAL A 138 32.78 18.85 11.90
C VAL A 138 34.00 18.26 12.62
N GLU A 139 34.33 18.77 13.80
CA GLU A 139 35.43 18.24 14.62
C GLU A 139 35.18 16.78 15.04
N LEU A 140 33.96 16.45 15.49
CA LEU A 140 33.58 15.06 15.80
C LEU A 140 33.64 14.14 14.58
N LYS A 141 33.23 14.62 13.40
CA LYS A 141 33.30 13.86 12.15
C LYS A 141 34.75 13.58 11.75
N GLU A 142 35.65 14.55 11.91
CA GLU A 142 37.08 14.38 11.67
C GLU A 142 37.72 13.40 12.67
N VAL A 143 37.34 13.45 13.94
CA VAL A 143 37.81 12.51 14.97
C VAL A 143 37.37 11.08 14.67
N VAL A 144 36.12 10.88 14.22
CA VAL A 144 35.62 9.55 13.83
C VAL A 144 36.32 9.04 12.57
N LEU A 145 36.53 9.90 11.57
CA LEU A 145 37.28 9.55 10.35
C LEU A 145 38.73 9.17 10.65
N LYS A 146 39.42 9.93 11.52
CA LYS A 146 40.79 9.60 11.94
C LYS A 146 40.85 8.29 12.74
N LYS A 147 39.93 8.08 13.70
CA LYS A 147 39.86 6.82 14.46
C LYS A 147 39.50 5.60 13.62
N SER A 148 38.71 5.77 12.56
CA SER A 148 38.38 4.68 11.63
C SER A 148 39.56 4.24 10.76
N VAL A 149 40.60 5.07 10.62
CA VAL A 149 41.83 4.72 9.87
C VAL A 149 42.84 3.98 10.76
N GLU A 150 42.78 4.15 12.09
CA GLU A 150 43.74 3.54 13.03
C GLU A 150 43.31 2.15 13.57
N ALA A 151 42.12 1.66 13.26
CA ALA A 151 41.61 0.40 13.81
C ALA A 151 41.28 -0.63 12.72
N PHE A 152 42.33 -1.25 12.14
CA PHE A 152 42.38 -2.69 11.84
C PHE A 152 43.80 -3.10 11.38
N SER A 153 44.79 -3.02 12.27
CA SER A 153 46.00 -3.85 12.11
C SER A 153 45.71 -5.20 12.75
N GLN A 154 45.54 -6.24 11.92
CA GLN A 154 45.45 -7.62 12.37
C GLN A 154 46.70 -7.98 13.19
N GLY A 155 46.48 -8.34 14.45
CA GLY A 155 47.37 -9.15 15.28
C GLY A 155 46.62 -10.39 15.70
#